data_AF-W9KF47-F1
#
_entry.id   AF-W9KF47-F1
#
_cell.length_a   1.000
_cell.length_b   1.000
_cell.length_c   1.000
_cell.angle_alpha   90.00
_cell.angle_beta   90.00
_cell.angle_gamma   90.00
#
_symmetry.space_group_name_H-M   'P 1'
#
loop_
_entity.id
_entity.type
_entity.pdbx_description
1 polymer ?
#
loop_
_entity_poly.entity_id
_entity_poly.type
_entity_poly.pdbx_seq_one_letter_code
_entity_poly.pdbx_strand_id
1 'polypeptide(L)'
;MGWNRWASRSSRYWQKSSVVEKLSQIRPPQQFVSFFFIRFDDPLSLDAETIIRSCVQQLLSAIVTDDLDQRLASELDKHLSEARLALFSLDQLSRLYSSAAKAIKNWFIVLDGLDECNTGQQSRLLKFFQAVVSRAGATSHISILLSSRETCTNAIKRNFPGSQRLVTGLQNTSADIGAYVDDIIIEKLSTGELVVSDPSLIDEILKTIASKEQGMFLWAFLAIEDICSGKSDKEIRQALKDIPSDLPTTFDRALSRIVQKRNQQIAKKAFLWTKAVSQSLTLSQFHEALSIEIGQHTLRQEDLISGIERLPVWCENLLYVEETDNTVRFSHHSIQEFLLVPDSGENGDLHIDSDQCDKLAGDA
;
A
#
# COMPACT_ATOMS: atom_id res chain seq x y z
N MET A 1 -0.82 18.37 0.14
CA MET A 1 -1.63 17.14 0.02
C MET A 1 -0.69 15.97 -0.21
N GLY A 2 0.03 15.60 0.85
CA GLY A 2 0.86 14.39 0.87
C GLY A 2 -0.03 13.16 0.93
N TRP A 3 0.25 12.19 0.06
CA TRP A 3 -0.38 10.88 0.07
C TRP A 3 0.52 9.96 0.87
N ASN A 4 0.26 9.68 2.15
CA ASN A 4 1.05 8.70 2.90
C ASN A 4 0.21 7.81 3.84
N ARG A 5 0.53 6.52 3.84
CA ARG A 5 -0.23 5.39 4.42
C ARG A 5 -0.16 5.26 5.94
N TRP A 6 0.08 6.34 6.66
CA TRP A 6 0.41 6.22 8.08
C TRP A 6 -0.37 7.26 8.86
N ALA A 7 -1.37 6.79 9.60
CA ALA A 7 -1.86 7.50 10.77
C ALA A 7 -2.52 6.47 11.70
N SER A 8 -2.26 6.63 13.00
CA SER A 8 -2.90 6.11 14.23
C SER A 8 -4.02 5.04 14.16
N ARG A 9 -4.23 4.27 15.24
CA ARG A 9 -5.35 3.31 15.43
C ARG A 9 -6.76 3.84 15.10
N SER A 10 -6.98 5.14 15.10
CA SER A 10 -8.24 5.79 14.68
C SER A 10 -8.16 6.47 13.30
N SER A 11 -6.99 6.46 12.68
CA SER A 11 -6.63 7.29 11.54
C SER A 11 -6.07 6.53 10.32
N ARG A 12 -5.95 5.19 10.38
CA ARG A 12 -5.36 4.35 9.30
C ARG A 12 -6.05 4.45 7.93
N TYR A 13 -7.22 5.10 7.84
CA TYR A 13 -8.01 5.23 6.61
C TYR A 13 -7.89 6.58 5.89
N TRP A 14 -7.38 7.64 6.52
CA TRP A 14 -7.72 9.00 6.04
C TRP A 14 -6.95 9.50 4.81
N GLN A 15 -5.70 9.10 4.57
CA GLN A 15 -4.89 9.80 3.56
C GLN A 15 -5.04 9.26 2.13
N LYS A 16 -5.31 7.96 1.91
CA LYS A 16 -5.63 7.43 0.56
C LYS A 16 -7.04 7.80 0.13
N SER A 17 -7.96 7.79 1.08
CA SER A 17 -9.38 8.00 0.83
C SER A 17 -9.67 9.48 0.58
N SER A 18 -8.88 10.44 1.09
CA SER A 18 -9.23 11.86 1.01
C SER A 18 -9.48 12.39 -0.41
N VAL A 19 -8.66 12.06 -1.42
CA VAL A 19 -8.91 12.56 -2.79
C VAL A 19 -10.07 11.82 -3.45
N VAL A 20 -10.14 10.49 -3.32
CA VAL A 20 -11.25 9.71 -3.88
C VAL A 20 -12.56 10.07 -3.19
N GLU A 21 -12.59 10.21 -1.87
CA GLU A 21 -13.71 10.71 -1.07
C GLU A 21 -14.04 12.14 -1.45
N LYS A 22 -13.06 13.04 -1.60
CA LYS A 22 -13.34 14.43 -1.99
C LYS A 22 -13.95 14.50 -3.38
N LEU A 23 -13.41 13.76 -4.34
CA LEU A 23 -13.97 13.63 -5.70
C LEU A 23 -15.33 12.92 -5.67
N SER A 24 -15.54 11.98 -4.74
CA SER A 24 -16.82 11.26 -4.58
C SER A 24 -17.86 12.02 -3.78
N GLN A 25 -17.47 13.04 -3.01
CA GLN A 25 -18.32 13.97 -2.27
C GLN A 25 -18.70 15.18 -3.14
N ILE A 26 -17.77 15.65 -3.99
CA ILE A 26 -18.04 16.61 -5.04
C ILE A 26 -18.70 15.83 -6.19
N ARG A 27 -19.99 15.47 -6.05
CA ARG A 27 -20.81 14.92 -7.15
C ARG A 27 -21.69 16.00 -7.77
N PRO A 28 -21.16 16.87 -8.65
CA PRO A 28 -22.03 17.55 -9.61
C PRO A 28 -22.83 16.49 -10.38
N PRO A 29 -24.06 16.80 -10.82
CA PRO A 29 -24.80 15.92 -11.70
C PRO A 29 -23.96 15.57 -12.94
N GLN A 30 -24.02 14.30 -13.37
CA GLN A 30 -23.31 13.76 -14.54
C GLN A 30 -21.76 13.69 -14.38
N GLN A 31 -21.26 13.48 -13.16
CA GLN A 31 -19.87 13.10 -12.90
C GLN A 31 -19.76 11.74 -12.21
N PHE A 32 -18.81 10.92 -12.62
CA PHE A 32 -18.52 9.62 -12.00
C PHE A 32 -17.02 9.45 -11.82
N VAL A 33 -16.66 8.78 -10.72
CA VAL A 33 -15.27 8.52 -10.35
C VAL A 33 -15.10 7.01 -10.26
N SER A 34 -14.32 6.43 -11.17
CA SER A 34 -13.75 5.10 -10.98
C SER A 34 -12.41 5.24 -10.28
N PHE A 35 -12.09 4.31 -9.39
CA PHE A 35 -10.78 4.29 -8.74
C PHE A 35 -10.24 2.87 -8.62
N PHE A 36 -8.91 2.73 -8.64
CA PHE A 36 -8.25 1.46 -8.40
C PHE A 36 -6.93 1.69 -7.67
N PHE A 37 -6.70 0.92 -6.61
CA PHE A 37 -5.45 0.94 -5.85
C PHE A 37 -4.64 -0.27 -6.26
N ILE A 38 -3.54 -0.04 -6.98
CA ILE A 38 -2.58 -1.07 -7.37
C ILE A 38 -1.70 -1.34 -6.14
N ARG A 39 -1.51 -2.62 -5.81
CA ARG A 39 -0.81 -3.02 -4.60
C ARG A 39 0.19 -4.14 -4.89
N PHE A 40 1.44 -3.95 -4.47
CA PHE A 40 2.50 -4.96 -4.59
C PHE A 40 2.16 -6.29 -3.89
N ASP A 41 1.30 -6.25 -2.87
CA ASP A 41 0.90 -7.38 -2.04
C ASP A 41 -0.39 -8.07 -2.52
N ASP A 42 -0.97 -7.63 -3.63
CA ASP A 42 -2.12 -8.26 -4.29
C ASP A 42 -1.78 -8.55 -5.77
N PRO A 43 -1.43 -9.80 -6.11
CA PRO A 43 -1.06 -10.19 -7.47
C PRO A 43 -2.14 -9.90 -8.51
N LEU A 44 -3.43 -9.97 -8.15
CA LEU A 44 -4.52 -9.65 -9.07
C LEU A 44 -4.55 -8.16 -9.39
N SER A 45 -4.19 -7.31 -8.42
CA SER A 45 -4.13 -5.85 -8.60
C SER A 45 -3.00 -5.40 -9.53
N LEU A 46 -1.98 -6.23 -9.75
CA LEU A 46 -0.83 -5.94 -10.62
C LEU A 46 -1.11 -6.22 -12.11
N ASP A 47 -2.22 -6.90 -12.42
CA ASP A 47 -2.58 -7.20 -13.79
C ASP A 47 -3.38 -6.06 -14.44
N ALA A 48 -2.93 -5.62 -15.63
CA ALA A 48 -3.55 -4.51 -16.34
C ALA A 48 -5.00 -4.81 -16.72
N GLU A 49 -5.35 -6.05 -17.07
CA GLU A 49 -6.73 -6.38 -17.43
C GLU A 49 -7.65 -6.30 -16.22
N THR A 50 -7.21 -6.74 -15.03
CA THR A 50 -7.96 -6.58 -13.78
C THR A 50 -8.28 -5.11 -13.51
N ILE A 51 -7.27 -4.23 -13.59
CA ILE A 51 -7.42 -2.78 -13.36
C ILE A 51 -8.44 -2.20 -14.36
N ILE A 52 -8.29 -2.53 -15.65
CA ILE A 52 -9.15 -2.03 -16.72
C ILE A 52 -10.59 -2.52 -16.54
N ARG A 53 -10.79 -3.81 -16.24
CA ARG A 53 -12.12 -4.39 -16.06
C ARG A 53 -12.82 -3.78 -14.85
N SER A 54 -12.11 -3.61 -13.73
CA SER A 54 -12.65 -3.00 -12.51
C SER A 54 -13.14 -1.57 -12.75
N CYS A 55 -12.36 -0.74 -13.44
CA CYS A 55 -12.73 0.65 -13.66
C CYS A 55 -14.03 0.81 -14.48
N VAL A 56 -14.24 0.00 -15.52
CA VAL A 56 -15.49 0.05 -16.31
C VAL A 56 -16.65 -0.61 -15.57
N GLN A 57 -16.40 -1.69 -14.82
CA GLN A 57 -17.41 -2.31 -13.98
C GLN A 57 -18.00 -1.30 -12.98
N GLN A 58 -17.17 -0.50 -12.31
CA GLN A 58 -17.62 0.54 -11.38
C GLN A 58 -18.60 1.50 -12.05
N LEU A 59 -18.29 1.97 -13.26
CA LEU A 59 -19.20 2.85 -14.01
C LEU A 59 -20.50 2.14 -14.39
N LEU A 60 -20.40 0.93 -14.95
CA LEU A 60 -21.58 0.16 -15.36
C LEU A 60 -22.53 -0.14 -14.18
N SER A 61 -21.98 -0.41 -13.00
CA SER A 61 -22.78 -0.64 -11.79
C SER A 61 -23.46 0.64 -11.26
N ALA A 62 -22.97 1.82 -11.62
CA ALA A 62 -23.53 3.10 -11.20
C ALA A 62 -24.54 3.69 -12.17
N ILE A 63 -24.58 3.17 -13.41
CA ILE A 63 -25.56 3.59 -14.41
C ILE A 63 -26.93 3.05 -14.01
N VAL A 64 -27.88 3.96 -13.75
CA VAL A 64 -29.29 3.63 -13.54
C VAL A 64 -29.95 3.48 -14.91
N THR A 65 -30.42 2.27 -15.24
CA THR A 65 -31.00 1.95 -16.55
C THR A 65 -32.23 2.76 -16.90
N ASP A 66 -32.97 3.25 -15.90
CA ASP A 66 -34.22 4.00 -16.10
C ASP A 66 -33.97 5.45 -16.61
N ASP A 67 -32.76 5.98 -16.39
CA ASP A 67 -32.36 7.33 -16.84
C ASP A 67 -31.60 7.31 -18.18
N LEU A 68 -31.35 6.12 -18.75
CA LEU A 68 -30.64 5.96 -20.02
C LEU A 68 -31.59 6.06 -21.21
N ASP A 69 -31.12 6.71 -22.29
CA ASP A 69 -31.73 6.55 -23.61
C ASP A 69 -31.73 5.06 -24.01
N GLN A 70 -32.88 4.54 -24.45
CA GLN A 70 -33.02 3.16 -24.95
C GLN A 70 -31.98 2.79 -26.01
N ARG A 71 -31.58 3.74 -26.86
CA ARG A 71 -30.52 3.52 -27.86
C ARG A 71 -29.18 3.25 -27.20
N LEU A 72 -28.83 4.00 -26.17
CA LEU A 72 -27.59 3.84 -25.43
C LEU A 72 -27.61 2.57 -24.59
N ALA A 73 -28.74 2.22 -23.97
CA ALA A 73 -28.91 0.97 -23.26
C ALA A 73 -28.68 -0.24 -24.18
N SER A 74 -29.29 -0.25 -25.37
CA SER A 74 -29.09 -1.31 -26.36
C SER A 74 -27.65 -1.37 -26.89
N GLU A 75 -26.99 -0.22 -27.09
CA GLU A 75 -25.57 -0.16 -27.48
C GLU A 75 -24.66 -0.76 -26.39
N LEU A 76 -24.93 -0.45 -25.13
CA LEU A 76 -24.19 -0.99 -23.98
C LEU A 76 -24.37 -2.51 -23.86
N ASP A 77 -25.61 -3.00 -23.93
CA ASP A 77 -25.90 -4.44 -23.85
C ASP A 77 -25.19 -5.23 -24.96
N LYS A 78 -25.18 -4.66 -26.18
CA LYS A 78 -24.47 -5.25 -27.32
C LYS A 78 -22.96 -5.32 -27.06
N HIS A 79 -22.32 -4.21 -26.69
CA HIS A 79 -20.88 -4.19 -26.45
C HIS A 79 -20.48 -5.03 -25.23
N LEU A 80 -21.33 -5.12 -24.20
CA LEU A 80 -21.11 -5.99 -23.05
C LEU A 80 -21.16 -7.47 -23.46
N SER A 81 -22.12 -7.84 -24.32
CA SER A 81 -22.23 -9.19 -24.86
C SER A 81 -21.05 -9.57 -25.75
N GLU A 82 -20.61 -8.66 -26.64
CA GLU A 82 -19.42 -8.85 -27.47
C GLU A 82 -18.14 -8.98 -26.63
N ALA A 83 -17.99 -8.13 -25.60
CA ALA A 83 -16.88 -8.23 -24.65
C ALA A 83 -16.88 -9.58 -23.92
N ARG A 84 -18.05 -10.04 -23.44
CA ARG A 84 -18.17 -11.35 -22.78
C ARG A 84 -17.79 -12.51 -23.69
N LEU A 85 -18.24 -12.51 -24.95
CA LEU A 85 -17.92 -13.55 -25.94
C LEU A 85 -16.42 -13.57 -26.28
N ALA A 86 -15.78 -12.41 -26.29
CA ALA A 86 -14.35 -12.27 -26.54
C ALA A 86 -13.49 -12.32 -25.26
N LEU A 87 -14.02 -12.87 -24.15
CA LEU A 87 -13.33 -13.00 -22.86
C LEU A 87 -12.73 -11.69 -22.35
N PHE A 88 -13.38 -10.56 -22.67
CA PHE A 88 -13.00 -9.20 -22.35
C PHE A 88 -11.59 -8.83 -22.86
N SER A 89 -11.28 -9.20 -24.11
CA SER A 89 -10.08 -8.70 -24.79
C SER A 89 -9.99 -7.15 -24.75
N LEU A 90 -8.76 -6.61 -24.78
CA LEU A 90 -8.53 -5.17 -24.71
C LEU A 90 -9.25 -4.37 -25.82
N ASP A 91 -9.39 -4.92 -27.03
CA ASP A 91 -10.14 -4.24 -28.09
C ASP A 91 -11.62 -4.09 -27.74
N GLN A 92 -12.25 -5.16 -27.26
CA GLN A 92 -13.67 -5.14 -26.88
C GLN A 92 -13.93 -4.30 -25.63
N LEU A 93 -13.04 -4.39 -24.63
CA LEU A 93 -13.08 -3.49 -23.48
C LEU A 93 -13.01 -2.04 -23.93
N SER A 94 -12.16 -1.72 -24.90
CA SER A 94 -12.03 -0.36 -25.39
C SER A 94 -13.32 0.18 -26.04
N ARG A 95 -14.09 -0.67 -26.72
CA ARG A 95 -15.42 -0.31 -27.27
C ARG A 95 -16.44 -0.13 -26.16
N LEU A 96 -16.44 -1.04 -25.18
CA LEU A 96 -17.31 -0.96 -24.01
C LEU A 96 -17.07 0.34 -23.23
N TYR A 97 -15.81 0.74 -23.01
CA TYR A 97 -15.45 2.02 -22.40
C TYR A 97 -16.01 3.21 -23.18
N SER A 98 -15.87 3.18 -24.51
CA SER A 98 -16.37 4.26 -25.37
C SER A 98 -17.89 4.40 -25.31
N SER A 99 -18.60 3.26 -25.21
CA SER A 99 -20.05 3.22 -25.04
C SER A 99 -20.47 3.69 -23.64
N ALA A 100 -19.82 3.18 -22.59
CA ALA A 100 -20.13 3.52 -21.20
C ALA A 100 -19.87 4.99 -20.92
N ALA A 101 -18.81 5.56 -21.49
CA ALA A 101 -18.51 6.98 -21.37
C ALA A 101 -19.61 7.88 -21.96
N LYS A 102 -20.47 7.42 -22.86
CA LYS A 102 -21.60 8.23 -23.37
C LYS A 102 -22.72 8.38 -22.35
N ALA A 103 -22.80 7.50 -21.35
CA ALA A 103 -23.78 7.58 -20.27
C ALA A 103 -23.49 8.72 -19.29
N ILE A 104 -22.30 9.33 -19.37
CA ILE A 104 -21.90 10.36 -18.44
C ILE A 104 -21.08 11.48 -19.08
N LYS A 105 -21.27 12.70 -18.59
CA LYS A 105 -20.57 13.86 -19.12
C LYS A 105 -19.09 13.89 -18.71
N ASN A 106 -18.79 13.63 -17.44
CA ASN A 106 -17.40 13.61 -16.96
C ASN A 106 -17.12 12.31 -16.22
N TRP A 107 -16.11 11.57 -16.69
CA TRP A 107 -15.62 10.36 -16.05
C TRP A 107 -14.19 10.57 -15.57
N PHE A 108 -14.00 10.55 -14.26
CA PHE A 108 -12.69 10.59 -13.62
C PHE A 108 -12.24 9.17 -13.30
N ILE A 109 -11.01 8.84 -13.65
CA ILE A 109 -10.39 7.55 -13.35
C ILE A 109 -9.15 7.81 -12.50
N VAL A 110 -9.13 7.28 -11.29
CA VAL A 110 -8.01 7.45 -10.34
C VAL A 110 -7.28 6.12 -10.19
N LEU A 111 -6.02 6.06 -10.61
CA LEU A 111 -5.17 4.89 -10.44
C LEU A 111 -4.01 5.26 -9.50
N ASP A 112 -3.91 4.56 -8.38
CA ASP A 112 -2.86 4.79 -7.38
C ASP A 112 -1.87 3.62 -7.35
N GLY A 113 -0.57 3.91 -7.41
CA GLY A 113 0.50 2.91 -7.34
C GLY A 113 0.92 2.32 -8.69
N LEU A 114 0.98 3.10 -9.77
CA LEU A 114 1.37 2.57 -11.10
C LEU A 114 2.75 1.90 -11.11
N ASP A 115 3.67 2.37 -10.27
CA ASP A 115 5.03 1.84 -10.15
C ASP A 115 5.10 0.43 -9.54
N GLU A 116 4.03 -0.02 -8.87
CA GLU A 116 3.93 -1.38 -8.33
C GLU A 116 3.78 -2.43 -9.46
N CYS A 117 3.23 -2.03 -10.61
CA CYS A 117 3.15 -2.88 -11.79
C CYS A 117 4.53 -3.04 -12.43
N ASN A 118 4.83 -4.21 -13.01
CA ASN A 118 6.01 -4.34 -13.86
C ASN A 118 5.87 -3.50 -15.16
N THR A 119 7.00 -3.23 -15.83
CA THR A 119 7.03 -2.39 -17.04
C THR A 119 6.10 -2.88 -18.17
N GLY A 120 5.90 -4.20 -18.29
CA GLY A 120 4.99 -4.79 -19.28
C GLY A 120 3.54 -4.42 -19.00
N GLN A 121 3.09 -4.59 -17.75
CA GLN A 121 1.75 -4.25 -17.30
C GLN A 121 1.51 -2.73 -17.34
N GLN A 122 2.48 -1.93 -16.88
CA GLN A 122 2.44 -0.46 -17.01
C GLN A 122 2.23 -0.04 -18.47
N SER A 123 2.99 -0.62 -19.42
CA SER A 123 2.85 -0.27 -20.82
C SER A 123 1.50 -0.67 -21.40
N ARG A 124 0.93 -1.82 -21.02
CA ARG A 124 -0.40 -2.25 -21.47
C ARG A 124 -1.48 -1.30 -20.98
N LEU A 125 -1.43 -0.97 -19.68
CA LEU A 125 -2.39 -0.08 -19.01
C LEU A 125 -2.38 1.33 -19.62
N LEU A 126 -1.19 1.93 -19.75
CA LEU A 126 -1.05 3.28 -20.30
C LEU A 126 -1.51 3.38 -21.75
N LYS A 127 -1.15 2.39 -22.60
CA LYS A 127 -1.60 2.34 -24.01
C LYS A 127 -3.10 2.19 -24.13
N PHE A 128 -3.71 1.35 -23.28
CA PHE A 128 -5.15 1.16 -23.27
C PHE A 128 -5.87 2.48 -22.94
N PHE A 129 -5.48 3.14 -21.84
CA PHE A 129 -6.12 4.39 -21.43
C PHE A 129 -5.83 5.55 -22.40
N GLN A 130 -4.64 5.59 -23.02
CA GLN A 130 -4.36 6.53 -24.09
C GLN A 130 -5.35 6.37 -25.24
N ALA A 131 -5.60 5.13 -25.67
CA ALA A 131 -6.55 4.85 -26.74
C ALA A 131 -8.00 5.22 -26.34
N VAL A 132 -8.40 4.92 -25.10
CA VAL A 132 -9.73 5.29 -24.57
C VAL A 132 -9.92 6.81 -24.57
N VAL A 133 -8.96 7.56 -24.01
CA VAL A 133 -9.02 9.03 -23.98
C VAL A 133 -9.03 9.62 -25.39
N SER A 134 -8.25 9.05 -26.32
CA SER A 134 -8.20 9.52 -27.71
C SER A 134 -9.50 9.27 -28.49
N ARG A 135 -10.30 8.29 -28.08
CA ARG A 135 -11.61 7.98 -28.68
C ARG A 135 -12.78 8.67 -27.98
N ALA A 136 -12.55 9.31 -26.82
CA ALA A 136 -13.59 10.06 -26.15
C ALA A 136 -14.07 11.19 -27.07
N GLY A 137 -15.37 11.18 -27.39
CA GLY A 137 -15.99 12.14 -28.31
C GLY A 137 -16.21 13.50 -27.64
N ALA A 138 -16.72 14.47 -28.40
CA ALA A 138 -17.01 15.81 -27.88
C ALA A 138 -18.07 15.84 -26.75
N THR A 139 -18.84 14.77 -26.58
CA THR A 139 -19.95 14.67 -25.61
C THR A 139 -19.55 14.14 -24.24
N SER A 140 -18.36 13.55 -24.10
CA SER A 140 -17.90 12.99 -22.82
C SER A 140 -16.42 13.26 -22.58
N HIS A 141 -16.09 13.68 -21.36
CA HIS A 141 -14.73 14.01 -20.95
C HIS A 141 -14.21 12.95 -20.00
N ILE A 142 -13.13 12.27 -20.40
CA ILE A 142 -12.42 11.31 -19.55
C ILE A 142 -11.16 11.97 -19.02
N SER A 143 -11.04 12.04 -17.69
CA SER A 143 -9.86 12.55 -17.00
C SER A 143 -9.22 11.45 -16.17
N ILE A 144 -7.91 11.31 -16.26
CA ILE A 144 -7.17 10.25 -15.55
C ILE A 144 -6.18 10.90 -14.59
N LEU A 145 -6.27 10.51 -13.32
CA LEU A 145 -5.28 10.82 -12.29
C LEU A 145 -4.45 9.56 -12.05
N LEU A 146 -3.14 9.68 -12.24
CA LEU A 146 -2.17 8.62 -11.97
C LEU A 146 -1.28 9.04 -10.81
N SER A 147 -1.16 8.20 -9.80
CA SER A 147 -0.18 8.32 -8.73
C SER A 147 0.90 7.25 -8.90
N SER A 148 2.17 7.68 -8.83
CA SER A 148 3.31 6.79 -9.01
C SER A 148 4.61 7.40 -8.48
N ARG A 149 5.63 6.56 -8.23
CA ARG A 149 7.02 6.99 -8.09
C ARG A 149 7.57 7.63 -9.37
N GLU A 150 8.66 8.39 -9.23
CA GLU A 150 9.30 9.12 -10.34
C GLU A 150 9.80 8.20 -11.48
N THR A 151 10.06 6.94 -11.18
CA THR A 151 10.45 5.89 -12.14
C THR A 151 9.47 5.74 -13.31
N CYS A 152 8.18 6.01 -13.09
CA CYS A 152 7.15 5.91 -14.13
C CYS A 152 7.05 7.15 -15.04
N THR A 153 7.73 8.26 -14.71
CA THR A 153 7.57 9.56 -15.39
C THR A 153 7.74 9.47 -16.90
N ASN A 154 8.76 8.75 -17.37
CA ASN A 154 9.04 8.61 -18.80
C ASN A 154 7.96 7.80 -19.53
N ALA A 155 7.45 6.74 -18.90
CA ALA A 155 6.38 5.93 -19.46
C ALA A 155 5.06 6.72 -19.56
N ILE A 156 4.73 7.51 -18.53
CA ILE A 156 3.54 8.37 -18.51
C ILE A 156 3.65 9.44 -19.60
N LYS A 157 4.73 10.22 -19.64
CA LYS A 157 4.92 11.30 -20.63
C LYS A 157 4.87 10.81 -22.08
N ARG A 158 5.38 9.60 -22.35
CA ARG A 158 5.35 9.01 -23.69
C ARG A 158 3.93 8.73 -24.19
N ASN A 159 3.03 8.31 -23.29
CA ASN A 159 1.64 8.00 -23.65
C ASN A 159 0.73 9.24 -23.51
N PHE A 160 1.05 10.16 -22.60
CA PHE A 160 0.28 11.36 -22.30
C PHE A 160 1.19 12.61 -22.32
N PRO A 161 1.63 13.08 -23.49
CA PRO A 161 2.57 14.21 -23.58
C PRO A 161 2.00 15.52 -23.01
N GLY A 162 0.68 15.68 -22.99
CA GLY A 162 -0.02 16.82 -22.41
C GLY A 162 -0.37 16.67 -20.92
N SER A 163 0.09 15.62 -20.24
CA SER A 163 -0.24 15.39 -18.81
C SER A 163 0.37 16.48 -17.93
N GLN A 164 -0.40 16.96 -16.96
CA GLN A 164 0.12 17.80 -15.88
C GLN A 164 0.75 16.92 -14.79
N ARG A 165 1.94 17.31 -14.31
CA ARG A 165 2.65 16.58 -13.25
C ARG A 165 2.56 17.36 -11.95
N LEU A 166 2.05 16.72 -10.91
CA LEU A 166 2.13 17.17 -9.52
C LEU A 166 3.21 16.35 -8.83
N VAL A 167 4.13 17.01 -8.14
CA VAL A 167 5.20 16.34 -7.37
C VAL A 167 4.90 16.57 -5.89
N THR A 168 4.80 15.47 -5.14
CA THR A 168 4.63 15.47 -3.68
C THR A 168 5.96 15.08 -3.02
N GLY A 169 6.31 15.68 -1.87
CA GLY A 169 7.48 15.27 -1.06
C GLY A 169 8.71 16.18 -1.08
N LEU A 170 8.68 17.35 -1.74
CA LEU A 170 9.78 18.33 -1.70
C LEU A 170 9.34 19.61 -0.97
N GLN A 171 10.00 19.88 0.17
CA GLN A 171 9.91 21.04 1.09
C GLN A 171 8.56 21.35 1.76
N ASN A 172 7.43 21.07 1.13
CA ASN A 172 6.10 21.38 1.68
C ASN A 172 5.49 20.29 2.56
N THR A 173 6.23 19.21 2.84
CA THR A 173 5.72 18.06 3.61
C THR A 173 6.20 18.05 5.06
N SER A 174 7.18 18.90 5.41
CA SER A 174 7.74 18.95 6.77
C SER A 174 6.70 19.39 7.82
N ALA A 175 5.78 20.29 7.47
CA ALA A 175 4.67 20.68 8.34
C ALA A 175 3.66 19.53 8.54
N ASP A 176 3.33 18.81 7.46
CA ASP A 176 2.43 17.64 7.52
C ASP A 176 3.06 16.52 8.37
N ILE A 177 4.38 16.32 8.24
CA ILE A 177 5.12 15.34 9.04
C ILE A 177 5.23 15.78 10.50
N GLY A 178 5.43 17.07 10.77
CA GLY A 178 5.40 17.61 12.12
C GLY A 178 4.09 17.30 12.84
N ALA A 179 2.96 17.64 12.22
CA ALA A 179 1.63 17.32 12.76
C ALA A 179 1.43 15.82 12.96
N TYR A 180 1.86 15.00 11.99
CA TYR A 180 1.81 13.55 12.09
C TYR A 180 2.64 12.99 13.24
N VAL A 181 3.85 13.52 13.46
CA VAL A 181 4.74 13.12 14.55
C VAL A 181 4.14 13.52 15.89
N ASP A 182 3.60 14.74 16.00
CA ASP A 182 2.89 15.21 17.20
C ASP A 182 1.75 14.25 17.57
N ASP A 183 0.90 13.91 16.60
CA ASP A 183 -0.24 13.01 16.80
C ASP A 183 0.21 11.62 17.29
N ILE A 184 1.28 11.06 16.69
CA ILE A 184 1.81 9.76 17.13
C ILE A 184 2.39 9.85 18.53
N ILE A 185 3.16 10.88 18.85
CA ILE A 185 3.75 11.01 20.19
C ILE A 185 2.65 11.13 21.24
N ILE A 186 1.59 11.91 20.99
CA ILE A 186 0.42 12.01 21.86
C ILE A 186 -0.23 10.64 22.04
N GLU A 187 -0.43 9.88 20.96
CA GLU A 187 -0.97 8.52 21.03
C GLU A 187 -0.09 7.62 21.90
N LYS A 188 1.22 7.56 21.64
CA LYS A 188 2.17 6.70 22.36
C LYS A 188 2.29 7.04 23.85
N LEU A 189 2.20 8.33 24.20
CA LEU A 189 2.11 8.77 25.59
C LEU A 189 0.81 8.28 26.24
N SER A 190 -0.31 8.39 25.53
CA SER A 190 -1.63 7.97 26.04
C SER A 190 -1.77 6.46 26.22
N THR A 191 -1.14 5.66 25.36
CA THR A 191 -1.13 4.19 25.47
C THR A 191 -0.08 3.67 26.47
N GLY A 192 0.81 4.54 26.95
CA GLY A 192 1.92 4.16 27.83
C GLY A 192 3.06 3.44 27.11
N GLU A 193 3.07 3.46 25.78
CA GLU A 193 4.17 2.92 24.97
C GLU A 193 5.40 3.83 24.99
N LEU A 194 5.19 5.14 25.18
CA LEU A 194 6.23 6.11 25.47
C LEU A 194 6.04 6.63 26.89
N VAL A 195 7.02 6.40 27.75
CA VAL A 195 7.04 6.91 29.13
C VAL A 195 8.25 7.80 29.30
N VAL A 196 7.99 9.07 29.59
CA VAL A 196 9.02 10.12 29.71
C VAL A 196 8.91 10.75 31.08
N SER A 197 10.03 10.83 31.81
CA SER A 197 10.07 11.49 33.13
C SER A 197 10.35 12.98 33.02
N ASP A 198 11.17 13.39 32.06
CA ASP A 198 11.52 14.78 31.75
C ASP A 198 10.68 15.32 30.58
N PRO A 199 9.70 16.21 30.82
CA PRO A 199 8.83 16.73 29.76
C PRO A 199 9.58 17.42 28.60
N SER A 200 10.79 17.95 28.84
CA SER A 200 11.59 18.59 27.79
C SER A 200 12.06 17.62 26.71
N LEU A 201 12.09 16.32 27.02
CA LEU A 201 12.46 15.27 26.08
C LEU A 201 11.46 15.15 24.92
N ILE A 202 10.19 15.51 25.13
CA ILE A 202 9.19 15.53 24.05
C ILE A 202 9.60 16.57 23.00
N ASP A 203 9.99 17.77 23.42
CA ASP A 203 10.48 18.81 22.50
C ASP A 203 11.77 18.38 21.79
N GLU A 204 12.67 17.64 22.46
CA GLU A 204 13.88 17.07 21.86
C GLU A 204 13.52 16.06 20.75
N ILE A 205 12.53 15.18 20.99
CA ILE A 205 12.05 14.19 20.01
C ILE A 205 11.52 14.91 18.76
N LEU A 206 10.58 15.84 18.95
CA LEU A 206 9.93 16.57 17.85
C LEU A 206 10.94 17.30 16.97
N LYS A 207 11.87 18.04 17.60
CA LYS A 207 12.94 18.77 16.89
C LYS A 207 13.86 17.83 16.11
N THR A 208 14.24 16.70 16.71
CA THR A 208 15.16 15.75 16.08
C THR A 208 14.52 15.13 14.84
N ILE A 209 13.29 14.65 14.95
CA ILE A 209 12.56 14.04 13.83
C ILE A 209 12.34 15.06 12.72
N ALA A 210 11.84 16.26 13.04
CA ALA A 210 11.63 17.33 12.07
C ALA A 210 12.91 17.71 11.29
N SER A 211 14.09 17.60 11.92
CA SER A 211 15.36 17.92 11.27
C SER A 211 15.89 16.81 10.33
N LYS A 212 15.42 15.57 10.50
CA LYS A 212 15.97 14.37 9.83
C LYS A 212 14.99 13.66 8.89
N GLU A 213 13.72 14.04 8.89
CA GLU A 213 12.65 13.31 8.21
C GLU A 213 12.74 13.26 6.67
N GLN A 214 13.37 14.24 6.03
CA GLN A 214 13.62 14.27 4.57
C GLN A 214 12.42 13.90 3.67
N GLY A 215 11.20 14.25 4.08
CA GLY A 215 9.93 13.96 3.43
C GLY A 215 9.36 12.56 3.71
N MET A 216 9.94 11.76 4.62
CA MET A 216 9.66 10.34 4.78
C MET A 216 8.83 10.03 6.05
N PHE A 217 7.52 9.88 5.89
CA PHE A 217 6.62 9.46 6.98
C PHE A 217 6.97 8.09 7.56
N LEU A 218 7.33 7.11 6.69
CA LEU A 218 7.73 5.78 7.15
C LEU A 218 8.99 5.85 8.02
N TRP A 219 9.95 6.69 7.65
CA TRP A 219 11.13 6.91 8.46
C TRP A 219 10.75 7.52 9.81
N ALA A 220 9.89 8.55 9.82
CA ALA A 220 9.43 9.18 11.05
C ALA A 220 8.70 8.19 11.97
N PHE A 221 7.85 7.33 11.42
CA PHE A 221 7.18 6.25 12.15
C PHE A 221 8.19 5.31 12.83
N LEU A 222 9.12 4.74 12.05
CA LEU A 222 10.10 3.78 12.57
C LEU A 222 11.10 4.41 13.54
N ALA A 223 11.42 5.69 13.33
CA ALA A 223 12.18 6.51 14.26
C ALA A 223 11.48 6.62 15.63
N ILE A 224 10.18 6.88 15.64
CA ILE A 224 9.40 6.93 16.88
C ILE A 224 9.33 5.55 17.54
N GLU A 225 9.11 4.47 16.78
CA GLU A 225 9.12 3.10 17.31
C GLU A 225 10.46 2.75 17.98
N ASP A 226 11.58 3.17 17.38
CA ASP A 226 12.90 3.00 17.96
C ASP A 226 13.07 3.80 19.27
N ILE A 227 12.59 5.04 19.30
CA ILE A 227 12.59 5.88 20.50
C ILE A 227 11.76 5.24 21.62
N CYS A 228 10.56 4.75 21.32
CA CYS A 228 9.66 4.08 22.26
C CYS A 228 10.25 2.78 22.83
N SER A 229 11.28 2.20 22.19
CA SER A 229 11.95 1.00 22.71
C SER A 229 12.84 1.27 23.94
N GLY A 230 13.19 2.54 24.18
CA GLY A 230 14.00 2.95 25.33
C GLY A 230 13.23 2.86 26.66
N LYS A 231 13.87 2.30 27.69
CA LYS A 231 13.29 2.08 29.02
C LYS A 231 13.55 3.23 30.01
N SER A 232 14.34 4.21 29.61
CA SER A 232 14.66 5.39 30.41
C SER A 232 14.91 6.60 29.51
N ASP A 233 14.73 7.80 30.06
CA ASP A 233 15.04 9.06 29.37
C ASP A 233 16.48 9.09 28.82
N LYS A 234 17.42 8.41 29.48
CA LYS A 234 18.80 8.26 28.99
C LYS A 234 18.88 7.43 27.72
N GLU A 235 18.18 6.30 27.68
CA GLU A 235 18.13 5.42 26.50
C GLU A 235 17.41 6.11 25.34
N ILE A 236 16.31 6.84 25.62
CA ILE A 236 15.60 7.64 24.61
C ILE A 236 16.52 8.69 24.00
N ARG A 237 17.26 9.46 24.82
CA ARG A 237 18.23 10.44 24.31
C ARG A 237 19.35 9.79 23.50
N GLN A 238 19.77 8.58 23.86
CA GLN A 238 20.75 7.85 23.06
C GLN A 238 20.16 7.42 21.71
N ALA A 239 18.92 6.93 21.71
CA ALA A 239 18.21 6.58 20.47
C ALA A 239 18.06 7.78 19.54
N LEU A 240 17.73 8.96 20.07
CA LEU A 240 17.67 10.22 19.31
C LEU A 240 19.01 10.61 18.68
N LYS A 241 20.13 10.42 19.39
CA LYS A 241 21.48 10.71 18.87
C LYS A 241 21.85 9.77 17.72
N ASP A 242 21.57 8.49 17.90
CA ASP A 242 21.94 7.43 16.97
C ASP A 242 20.89 7.20 15.87
N ILE A 243 19.85 8.04 15.81
CA ILE A 243 18.73 7.82 14.91
C ILE A 243 19.22 7.90 13.44
N PRO A 244 18.95 6.86 12.63
CA PRO A 244 19.47 6.79 11.26
C PRO A 244 18.93 7.90 10.38
N SER A 245 19.64 8.25 9.31
CA SER A 245 19.21 9.27 8.34
C SER A 245 18.47 8.70 7.12
N ASP A 246 18.46 7.38 6.96
CA ASP A 246 17.96 6.69 5.77
C ASP A 246 17.15 5.44 6.15
N LEU A 247 16.25 5.02 5.26
CA LEU A 247 15.37 3.87 5.48
C LEU A 247 16.12 2.53 5.63
N PRO A 248 17.12 2.18 4.79
CA PRO A 248 17.87 0.93 4.95
C PRO A 248 18.45 0.76 6.35
N THR A 249 19.17 1.77 6.85
CA THR A 249 19.75 1.72 8.19
C THR A 249 18.68 1.67 9.29
N THR A 250 17.51 2.31 9.07
CA THR A 250 16.36 2.20 9.97
C THR A 250 15.77 0.78 9.99
N PHE A 251 15.70 0.10 8.85
CA PHE A 251 15.27 -1.29 8.78
C PHE A 251 16.27 -2.21 9.47
N ASP A 252 17.57 -2.06 9.22
CA ASP A 252 18.62 -2.83 9.90
C ASP A 252 18.51 -2.71 11.41
N ARG A 253 18.31 -1.49 11.90
CA ARG A 253 18.13 -1.25 13.34
C ARG A 253 16.89 -1.96 13.89
N ALA A 254 15.78 -1.99 13.15
CA ALA A 254 14.61 -2.77 13.52
C ALA A 254 14.92 -4.28 13.54
N LEU A 255 15.60 -4.82 12.52
CA LEU A 255 16.02 -6.22 12.51
C LEU A 255 16.93 -6.57 13.70
N SER A 256 17.87 -5.70 14.05
CA SER A 256 18.72 -5.89 15.23
C SER A 256 17.92 -5.93 16.54
N ARG A 257 16.85 -5.12 16.68
CA ARG A 257 15.96 -5.20 17.86
C ARG A 257 15.17 -6.51 17.91
N ILE A 258 14.75 -7.06 16.77
CA ILE A 258 14.12 -8.39 16.69
C ILE A 258 15.08 -9.45 17.26
N VAL A 259 16.36 -9.42 16.86
CA VAL A 259 17.42 -10.32 17.34
C VAL A 259 17.65 -10.15 18.84
N GLN A 260 17.80 -8.91 19.31
CA GLN A 260 17.99 -8.60 20.74
C GLN A 260 16.83 -9.10 21.62
N LYS A 261 15.60 -9.04 21.12
CA LYS A 261 14.38 -9.55 21.78
C LYS A 261 14.18 -11.06 21.63
N ARG A 262 15.10 -11.76 20.94
CA ARG A 262 15.04 -13.21 20.63
C ARG A 262 13.83 -13.62 19.78
N ASN A 263 13.31 -12.69 18.98
CA ASN A 263 12.16 -12.94 18.09
C ASN A 263 12.60 -13.33 16.66
N GLN A 264 13.89 -13.54 16.42
CA GLN A 264 14.42 -13.75 15.07
C GLN A 264 13.80 -14.94 14.33
N GLN A 265 13.53 -16.05 15.01
CA GLN A 265 12.97 -17.25 14.37
C GLN A 265 11.51 -17.04 13.94
N ILE A 266 10.70 -16.43 14.81
CA ILE A 266 9.30 -16.15 14.50
C ILE A 266 9.17 -15.05 13.45
N ALA A 267 9.99 -14.00 13.53
CA ALA A 267 10.00 -12.92 12.54
C ALA A 267 10.42 -13.44 11.16
N LYS A 268 11.47 -14.26 11.09
CA LYS A 268 11.91 -14.89 9.82
C LYS A 268 10.78 -15.70 9.18
N LYS A 269 10.16 -16.60 9.94
CA LYS A 269 9.01 -17.39 9.44
C LYS A 269 7.87 -16.46 9.01
N ALA A 270 7.59 -15.40 9.76
CA ALA A 270 6.52 -14.47 9.44
C ALA A 270 6.78 -13.71 8.13
N PHE A 271 7.98 -13.15 7.96
CA PHE A 271 8.38 -12.47 6.73
C PHE A 271 8.32 -13.41 5.51
N LEU A 272 8.78 -14.66 5.67
CA LEU A 272 8.71 -15.68 4.62
C LEU A 272 7.26 -15.98 4.24
N TRP A 273 6.38 -16.25 5.20
CA TRP A 273 4.97 -16.52 4.93
C TRP A 273 4.28 -15.31 4.28
N THR A 274 4.52 -14.09 4.77
CA THR A 274 3.93 -12.87 4.19
C THR A 274 4.34 -12.69 2.73
N LYS A 275 5.56 -13.09 2.36
CA LYS A 275 6.06 -12.98 0.98
C LYS A 275 5.64 -14.14 0.08
N ALA A 276 5.59 -15.36 0.61
CA ALA A 276 5.40 -16.59 -0.15
C ALA A 276 3.95 -16.80 -0.59
N VAL A 277 2.98 -16.33 0.20
CA VAL A 277 1.57 -16.55 -0.11
C VAL A 277 1.08 -15.67 -1.26
N SER A 278 0.29 -16.27 -2.16
CA SER A 278 -0.38 -15.54 -3.25
C SER A 278 -1.55 -14.70 -2.76
N GLN A 279 -2.12 -15.04 -1.61
CA GLN A 279 -3.21 -14.31 -0.95
C GLN A 279 -2.83 -14.09 0.51
N SER A 280 -2.99 -12.86 1.01
CA SER A 280 -2.67 -12.53 2.40
C SER A 280 -3.42 -13.44 3.36
N LEU A 281 -2.69 -14.06 4.29
CA LEU A 281 -3.26 -14.93 5.32
C LEU A 281 -3.86 -14.09 6.46
N THR A 282 -4.98 -14.56 7.00
CA THR A 282 -5.56 -14.01 8.23
C THR A 282 -4.64 -14.27 9.42
N LEU A 283 -4.78 -13.50 10.51
CA LEU A 283 -3.99 -13.70 11.73
C LEU A 283 -4.16 -15.11 12.31
N SER A 284 -5.35 -15.69 12.20
CA SER A 284 -5.62 -17.07 12.62
C SER A 284 -4.90 -18.10 11.73
N GLN A 285 -4.85 -17.89 10.41
CA GLN A 285 -4.06 -18.75 9.52
C GLN A 285 -2.56 -18.61 9.79
N PHE A 286 -2.09 -17.39 10.07
CA PHE A 286 -0.71 -17.14 10.50
C PHE A 286 -0.38 -17.85 11.81
N HIS A 287 -1.34 -17.90 12.74
CA HIS A 287 -1.17 -18.60 14.01
C HIS A 287 -0.83 -20.07 13.79
N GLU A 288 -1.57 -20.75 12.92
CA GLU A 288 -1.30 -22.14 12.53
C GLU A 288 0.02 -22.26 11.77
N ALA A 289 0.22 -21.44 10.72
CA ALA A 289 1.37 -21.51 9.83
C ALA A 289 2.72 -21.27 10.55
N LEU A 290 2.74 -20.42 11.57
CA LEU A 290 3.94 -20.17 12.37
C LEU A 290 4.21 -21.26 13.41
N SER A 291 3.16 -21.98 13.84
CA SER A 291 3.21 -23.02 14.87
C SER A 291 3.60 -24.40 14.33
N ILE A 292 3.65 -24.58 13.00
CA ILE A 292 4.03 -25.84 12.36
C ILE A 292 5.55 -25.93 12.19
N GLU A 293 6.09 -27.13 12.46
CA GLU A 293 7.45 -27.53 12.12
C GLU A 293 7.48 -28.52 10.94
N ILE A 294 8.57 -28.47 10.16
CA ILE A 294 8.75 -29.38 9.02
C ILE A 294 8.83 -30.83 9.53
N GLY A 295 7.95 -31.69 9.01
CA GLY A 295 7.87 -33.10 9.42
C GLY A 295 6.92 -33.37 10.60
N GLN A 296 6.23 -32.35 11.11
CA GLN A 296 5.21 -32.52 12.15
C GLN A 296 3.91 -33.10 11.57
N HIS A 297 3.48 -34.25 12.09
CA HIS A 297 2.27 -34.93 11.61
C HIS A 297 0.97 -34.47 12.29
N THR A 298 1.05 -33.90 13.49
CA THR A 298 -0.12 -33.43 14.25
C THR A 298 0.21 -32.11 14.96
N LEU A 299 -0.68 -31.13 14.83
CA LEU A 299 -0.62 -29.86 15.54
C LEU A 299 -1.45 -29.96 16.81
N ARG A 300 -0.83 -29.77 17.97
CA ARG A 300 -1.50 -29.77 19.27
C ARG A 300 -1.64 -28.35 19.78
N GLN A 301 -2.53 -28.15 20.76
CA GLN A 301 -2.73 -26.83 21.37
C GLN A 301 -1.47 -26.30 22.08
N GLU A 302 -0.60 -27.20 22.57
CA GLU A 302 0.70 -26.85 23.18
C GLU A 302 1.74 -26.35 22.17
N ASP A 303 1.58 -26.70 20.89
CA ASP A 303 2.47 -26.25 19.81
C ASP A 303 2.10 -24.85 19.33
N LEU A 304 0.88 -24.38 19.64
CA LEU A 304 0.39 -23.08 19.19
C LEU A 304 1.13 -21.94 19.89
N ILE A 305 1.64 -21.02 19.07
CA ILE A 305 2.30 -19.82 19.56
C ILE A 305 1.33 -19.02 20.44
N SER A 306 1.71 -18.80 21.69
CA SER A 306 0.90 -17.99 22.59
C SER A 306 1.06 -16.50 22.28
N GLY A 307 -0.06 -15.79 22.20
CA GLY A 307 -0.09 -14.34 22.07
C GLY A 307 0.13 -13.83 20.65
N ILE A 308 -0.40 -14.52 19.63
CA ILE A 308 -0.23 -14.18 18.20
C ILE A 308 -0.63 -12.73 17.86
N GLU A 309 -1.51 -12.11 18.64
CA GLU A 309 -1.86 -10.69 18.54
C GLU A 309 -0.65 -9.74 18.70
N ARG A 310 0.45 -10.24 19.28
CA ARG A 310 1.71 -9.52 19.45
C ARG A 310 2.65 -9.65 18.26
N LEU A 311 2.24 -10.32 17.18
CA LEU A 311 3.05 -10.51 15.98
C LEU A 311 3.64 -9.20 15.43
N PRO A 312 2.90 -8.08 15.33
CA PRO A 312 3.49 -6.80 14.91
C PRO A 312 4.62 -6.35 15.84
N VAL A 313 4.47 -6.52 17.15
CA VAL A 313 5.49 -6.16 18.15
C VAL A 313 6.71 -7.05 18.04
N TRP A 314 6.52 -8.35 17.81
CA TRP A 314 7.64 -9.29 17.62
C TRP A 314 8.45 -8.99 16.36
N CYS A 315 7.82 -8.40 15.36
CA CYS A 315 8.42 -8.01 14.09
C CYS A 315 8.75 -6.51 14.01
N GLU A 316 8.82 -5.80 15.14
CA GLU A 316 9.16 -4.36 15.19
C GLU A 316 8.31 -3.48 14.27
N ASN A 317 7.02 -3.80 14.15
CA ASN A 317 6.05 -3.14 13.27
C ASN A 317 6.45 -3.13 11.79
N LEU A 318 7.35 -4.03 11.37
CA LEU A 318 7.62 -4.29 9.95
C LEU A 318 6.47 -5.07 9.28
N LEU A 319 5.68 -5.77 10.09
CA LEU A 319 4.39 -6.34 9.72
C LEU A 319 3.27 -5.64 10.51
N TYR A 320 2.08 -5.60 9.92
CA TYR A 320 0.85 -5.17 10.58
C TYR A 320 -0.29 -6.15 10.30
N VAL A 321 -1.33 -6.08 11.13
CA VAL A 321 -2.60 -6.80 10.91
C VAL A 321 -3.62 -5.78 10.39
N GLU A 322 -4.16 -6.04 9.21
CA GLU A 322 -5.20 -5.24 8.58
C GLU A 322 -6.51 -5.39 9.34
N GLU A 323 -7.14 -4.27 9.70
CA GLU A 323 -8.34 -4.28 10.53
C GLU A 323 -9.59 -4.74 9.75
N THR A 324 -9.62 -4.52 8.43
CA THR A 324 -10.81 -4.84 7.61
C THR A 324 -11.01 -6.32 7.39
N ASP A 325 -9.93 -7.06 7.17
CA ASP A 325 -9.94 -8.47 6.77
C ASP A 325 -9.12 -9.36 7.69
N ASN A 326 -8.54 -8.80 8.77
CA ASN A 326 -7.70 -9.47 9.74
C ASN A 326 -6.47 -10.14 9.10
N THR A 327 -5.98 -9.67 7.94
CA THR A 327 -4.83 -10.23 7.25
C THR A 327 -3.50 -9.63 7.69
N VAL A 328 -2.45 -10.44 7.71
CA VAL A 328 -1.09 -10.00 8.05
C VAL A 328 -0.37 -9.54 6.77
N ARG A 329 0.21 -8.34 6.81
CA ARG A 329 0.85 -7.71 5.65
C ARG A 329 2.14 -6.99 6.04
N PHE A 330 3.02 -6.77 5.06
CA PHE A 330 4.14 -5.83 5.24
C PHE A 330 3.61 -4.43 5.45
N SER A 331 4.17 -3.75 6.43
CA SER A 331 3.87 -2.36 6.74
C SER A 331 4.07 -1.46 5.51
N HIS A 332 5.10 -1.71 4.70
CA HIS A 332 5.37 -0.94 3.50
C HIS A 332 6.07 -1.77 2.43
N HIS A 333 5.87 -1.44 1.14
CA HIS A 333 6.54 -2.12 0.03
C HIS A 333 8.07 -2.07 0.17
N SER A 334 8.63 -0.93 0.60
CA SER A 334 10.08 -0.77 0.76
C SER A 334 10.70 -1.70 1.82
N ILE A 335 9.91 -2.20 2.78
CA ILE A 335 10.37 -3.21 3.74
C ILE A 335 10.56 -4.54 3.02
N GLN A 336 9.58 -4.92 2.19
CA GLN A 336 9.69 -6.13 1.37
C GLN A 336 10.85 -6.03 0.38
N GLU A 337 11.00 -4.88 -0.30
CA GLU A 337 12.14 -4.65 -1.21
C GLU A 337 13.47 -4.80 -0.47
N PHE A 338 13.59 -4.23 0.73
CA PHE A 338 14.79 -4.33 1.56
C PHE A 338 15.10 -5.77 1.98
N LEU A 339 14.10 -6.51 2.47
CA LEU A 339 14.26 -7.89 2.92
C LEU A 339 14.60 -8.86 1.79
N LEU A 340 14.24 -8.55 0.54
CA LEU A 340 14.55 -9.37 -0.63
C LEU A 340 15.97 -9.16 -1.17
N VAL A 341 16.64 -8.06 -0.79
CA VAL A 341 18.05 -7.86 -1.14
C VAL A 341 18.89 -8.74 -0.22
N PRO A 342 19.69 -9.70 -0.72
CA PRO A 342 20.51 -10.52 0.15
C PRO A 342 21.51 -9.66 0.92
N ASP A 343 21.56 -9.82 2.25
CA ASP A 343 22.60 -9.23 3.09
C ASP A 343 23.45 -10.33 3.73
N SER A 344 24.75 -10.05 3.84
CA SER A 344 25.73 -10.89 4.52
C SER A 344 26.18 -10.31 5.86
N GLY A 345 25.57 -9.20 6.29
CA GLY A 345 25.76 -8.58 7.59
C GLY A 345 25.12 -9.35 8.75
N GLU A 346 25.16 -8.74 9.94
CA GLU A 346 24.69 -9.36 11.20
C GLU A 346 23.21 -9.79 11.18
N ASN A 347 22.39 -9.15 10.35
CA ASN A 347 20.97 -9.43 10.21
C ASN A 347 20.63 -10.27 8.96
N GLY A 348 21.61 -10.74 8.19
CA GLY A 348 21.41 -11.44 6.92
C GLY A 348 20.47 -12.66 7.03
N ASP A 349 20.45 -13.33 8.18
CA ASP A 349 19.54 -14.45 8.44
C ASP A 349 18.05 -14.08 8.40
N LEU A 350 17.69 -12.82 8.60
CA LEU A 350 16.33 -12.30 8.55
C LEU A 350 15.90 -11.87 7.13
N HIS A 351 16.85 -11.79 6.19
CA HIS A 351 16.53 -11.52 4.79
C HIS A 351 15.87 -12.74 4.13
N ILE A 352 15.00 -12.45 3.17
CA ILE A 352 14.17 -13.43 2.50
C ILE A 352 14.90 -13.92 1.25
N ASP A 353 15.21 -15.21 1.25
CA ASP A 353 15.63 -15.93 0.05
C ASP A 353 14.38 -16.35 -0.73
N SER A 354 14.29 -15.90 -1.99
CA SER A 354 13.14 -16.20 -2.84
C SER A 354 12.99 -17.71 -3.08
N ASP A 355 14.09 -18.45 -3.14
CA ASP A 355 14.07 -19.91 -3.34
C ASP A 355 13.55 -20.67 -2.09
N GLN A 356 13.55 -20.02 -0.92
CA GLN A 356 12.99 -20.58 0.32
C GLN A 356 11.48 -20.34 0.43
N CYS A 357 10.96 -19.27 -0.19
CA CYS A 357 9.53 -18.99 -0.24
C CYS A 357 8.76 -20.13 -0.95
N ASP A 358 9.26 -20.58 -2.10
CA ASP A 358 8.60 -21.61 -2.90
C ASP A 358 8.53 -22.97 -2.16
N LYS A 359 9.60 -23.31 -1.43
CA LYS A 359 9.66 -24.53 -0.61
C LYS A 359 8.69 -24.53 0.57
N LEU A 360 8.42 -23.36 1.15
CA LEU A 360 7.46 -23.22 2.26
C LEU A 360 6.01 -23.26 1.78
N ALA A 361 5.73 -22.78 0.57
CA ALA A 361 4.40 -22.83 -0.05
C ALA A 361 4.02 -24.24 -0.54
N GLY A 362 4.95 -25.20 -0.54
CA GLY A 362 4.71 -26.59 -0.89
C GLY A 362 4.83 -26.89 -2.39
N ASP A 363 5.37 -25.97 -3.18
CA ASP A 363 5.73 -26.25 -4.58
C ASP A 363 7.10 -26.95 -4.61
N ALA A 364 7.06 -28.28 -4.67
CA ALA A 364 8.20 -29.15 -4.96
C ALA A 364 8.05 -29.81 -6.34
#